data_AF-A0A2V5QH70-F1
#
_entry.id   AF-A0A2V5QH70-F1
#
_cell.length_a   1.000
_cell.length_b   1.000
_cell.length_c   1.000
_cell.angle_alpha   90.00
_cell.angle_beta   90.00
_cell.angle_gamma   90.00
#
_symmetry.space_group_name_H-M   'P 1'
#
loop_
_entity.id
_entity.type
_entity.pdbx_description
1 polymer ?
#
loop_
_entity_poly.entity_id
_entity_poly.type
_entity_poly.pdbx_seq_one_letter_code
_entity_poly.pdbx_strand_id
1 'polypeptide(L)'
;MPELPDVETFKRYLNATSLHQRIANVDVRSAYVLKGVSARELERRLKRRRFESSRRHGKHLFVRTDGDFWLRLHFGMTGSIHYFKRPEQAPKHTRVFFVFANTHCLAFEDQRKFGEVGLIEDVNEFLKKRALGPDALDVSLGQFREIFAKHRGAVKTILLNQNLVAGIGNIYADEILFRTRVHPATQISSLSGKTVTKLFRATRCILKRAIEANADVALMPKSWLLPHRGKGGKCPGCGRKLRSATIGGRTAWFCAHRQRKSH
;
A
#
# COMPACT_ATOMS: atom_id res chain seq x y z
N MET A 1 -1.85 8.40 0.86
CA MET A 1 -2.41 7.06 1.10
C MET A 1 -1.31 6.08 0.82
N PRO A 2 -0.75 5.42 1.85
CA PRO A 2 0.22 4.36 1.65
C PRO A 2 -0.30 3.31 0.67
N GLU A 3 0.52 2.97 -0.32
CA GLU A 3 0.27 1.89 -1.28
C GLU A 3 1.27 0.75 -1.01
N LEU A 4 1.33 -0.25 -1.88
CA LEU A 4 2.20 -1.40 -1.66
C LEU A 4 3.66 -1.05 -1.33
N PRO A 5 4.34 -0.13 -2.06
CA PRO A 5 5.72 0.22 -1.76
C PRO A 5 5.91 0.81 -0.37
N ASP A 6 5.01 1.70 0.06
CA ASP A 6 5.03 2.30 1.39
C ASP A 6 4.90 1.23 2.48
N VAL A 7 3.96 0.30 2.32
CA VAL A 7 3.72 -0.77 3.29
C VAL A 7 4.90 -1.76 3.33
N GLU A 8 5.58 -1.99 2.22
CA GLU A 8 6.82 -2.77 2.22
C GLU A 8 7.97 -2.05 2.95
N THR A 9 8.08 -0.72 2.80
CA THR A 9 9.02 0.09 3.59
C THR A 9 8.69 -0.01 5.09
N PHE A 10 7.41 0.09 5.47
CA PHE A 10 6.97 -0.11 6.86
C PHE A 10 7.28 -1.51 7.36
N LYS A 11 7.08 -2.55 6.55
CA LYS A 11 7.46 -3.93 6.89
C LYS A 11 8.95 -4.02 7.20
N ARG A 12 9.82 -3.47 6.35
CA ARG A 12 11.28 -3.46 6.56
C ARG A 12 11.68 -2.71 7.83
N TYR A 13 11.06 -1.55 8.05
CA TYR A 13 11.29 -0.74 9.24
C TYR A 13 10.88 -1.47 10.53
N LEU A 14 9.69 -2.09 10.53
CA LEU A 14 9.22 -2.92 11.66
C LEU A 14 10.17 -4.10 11.90
N ASN A 15 10.62 -4.76 10.84
CA ASN A 15 11.54 -5.89 10.93
C ASN A 15 12.86 -5.50 11.60
N ALA A 16 13.43 -4.37 11.18
CA ALA A 16 14.70 -3.88 11.72
C ALA A 16 14.60 -3.36 13.16
N THR A 17 13.43 -2.88 13.57
CA THR A 17 13.29 -2.13 14.83
C THR A 17 12.50 -2.82 15.91
N SER A 18 11.64 -3.79 15.60
CA SER A 18 10.58 -4.24 16.52
C SER A 18 10.45 -5.76 16.65
N LEU A 19 11.03 -6.55 15.73
CA LEU A 19 10.99 -8.01 15.86
C LEU A 19 11.79 -8.49 17.07
N HIS A 20 11.35 -9.64 17.59
CA HIS A 20 11.93 -10.38 18.71
C HIS A 20 12.00 -9.62 20.04
N GLN A 21 11.39 -8.44 20.10
CA GLN A 21 11.26 -7.68 21.34
C GLN A 21 9.97 -8.04 22.06
N ARG A 22 10.10 -8.30 23.36
CA ARG A 22 8.95 -8.60 24.21
C ARG A 22 8.14 -7.33 24.45
N ILE A 23 6.84 -7.40 24.22
CA ILE A 23 5.89 -6.32 24.44
C ILE A 23 5.58 -6.27 25.94
N ALA A 24 5.99 -5.19 26.60
CA ALA A 24 5.67 -4.93 28.00
C ALA A 24 4.24 -4.42 28.16
N ASN A 25 3.81 -3.53 27.27
CA ASN A 25 2.48 -2.93 27.30
C ASN A 25 1.97 -2.56 25.90
N VAL A 26 0.65 -2.46 25.74
CA VAL A 26 0.01 -1.86 24.56
C VAL A 26 -0.97 -0.81 25.05
N ASP A 27 -0.85 0.40 24.55
CA ASP A 27 -1.77 1.48 24.89
C ASP A 27 -2.49 1.97 23.62
N VAL A 28 -3.81 1.96 23.71
CA VAL A 28 -4.73 2.34 22.65
C VAL A 28 -5.29 3.72 22.96
N ARG A 29 -4.64 4.75 22.41
CA ARG A 29 -5.09 6.15 22.51
C ARG A 29 -6.33 6.45 21.67
N SER A 30 -6.68 5.59 20.71
CA SER A 30 -7.91 5.76 19.93
C SER A 30 -8.51 4.43 19.49
N ALA A 31 -9.62 4.04 20.10
CA ALA A 31 -10.35 2.81 19.71
C ALA A 31 -10.92 2.86 18.28
N TYR A 32 -11.05 4.05 17.67
CA TYR A 32 -11.56 4.21 16.30
C TYR A 32 -10.77 3.46 15.23
N VAL A 33 -9.46 3.26 15.44
CA VAL A 33 -8.64 2.49 14.50
C VAL A 33 -8.71 0.99 14.75
N LEU A 34 -9.36 0.53 15.82
CA LEU A 34 -9.44 -0.90 16.11
C LEU A 34 -10.50 -1.57 15.23
N LYS A 35 -10.16 -2.72 14.64
CA LYS A 35 -11.06 -3.50 13.79
C LYS A 35 -11.11 -4.95 14.23
N GLY A 36 -12.30 -5.38 14.69
CA GLY A 36 -12.54 -6.76 15.13
C GLY A 36 -11.88 -7.12 16.46
N VAL A 37 -11.40 -6.12 17.23
CA VAL A 37 -10.76 -6.31 18.54
C VAL A 37 -11.05 -5.10 19.44
N SER A 38 -11.20 -5.31 20.74
CA SER A 38 -11.30 -4.21 21.72
C SER A 38 -9.92 -3.80 22.22
N ALA A 39 -9.78 -2.61 22.81
CA ALA A 39 -8.50 -2.16 23.36
C ALA A 39 -7.97 -3.12 24.43
N ARG A 40 -8.86 -3.55 25.35
CA ARG A 40 -8.54 -4.51 26.41
C ARG A 40 -8.10 -5.85 25.84
N GLU A 41 -8.77 -6.33 24.80
CA GLU A 41 -8.41 -7.60 24.17
C GLU A 41 -7.07 -7.52 23.43
N LEU A 42 -6.82 -6.42 22.71
CA LEU A 42 -5.56 -6.18 22.01
C LEU A 42 -4.38 -6.17 23.00
N GLU A 43 -4.51 -5.42 24.10
CA GLU A 43 -3.48 -5.39 25.15
C GLU A 43 -3.29 -6.78 25.75
N ARG A 44 -4.36 -7.43 26.20
CA ARG A 44 -4.29 -8.74 26.86
C ARG A 44 -3.62 -9.80 25.99
N ARG A 45 -3.91 -9.83 24.69
CA ARG A 45 -3.36 -10.81 23.75
C ARG A 45 -1.89 -10.55 23.46
N LEU A 46 -1.48 -9.28 23.30
CA LEU A 46 -0.11 -8.90 22.91
C LEU A 46 0.85 -8.75 24.09
N LYS A 47 0.36 -8.46 25.30
CA LYS A 47 1.20 -8.28 26.48
C LYS A 47 2.03 -9.53 26.74
N ARG A 48 3.32 -9.32 27.01
CA ARG A 48 4.36 -10.34 27.21
C ARG A 48 4.68 -11.22 25.99
N ARG A 49 4.03 -11.01 24.84
CA ARG A 49 4.37 -11.64 23.55
C ARG A 49 5.51 -10.91 22.86
N ARG A 50 6.03 -11.47 21.78
CA ARG A 50 6.97 -10.79 20.87
C ARG A 50 6.50 -10.92 19.44
N PHE A 51 6.91 -9.98 18.59
CA PHE A 51 6.77 -10.14 17.15
C PHE A 51 7.87 -11.08 16.62
N GLU A 52 7.54 -12.03 15.76
CA GLU A 52 8.49 -13.05 15.27
C GLU A 52 8.85 -12.89 13.80
N SER A 53 7.87 -12.53 12.97
CA SER A 53 8.05 -12.35 11.55
C SER A 53 6.97 -11.43 11.01
N SER A 54 7.10 -11.03 9.74
CA SER A 54 6.10 -10.20 9.09
C SER A 54 5.85 -10.64 7.65
N ARG A 55 4.62 -10.42 7.21
CA ARG A 55 4.15 -10.67 5.85
C ARG A 55 3.38 -9.44 5.38
N ARG A 56 3.54 -9.07 4.11
CA ARG A 56 2.73 -8.05 3.45
C ARG A 56 1.89 -8.72 2.38
N HIS A 57 0.64 -8.27 2.23
CA HIS A 57 -0.19 -8.58 1.05
C HIS A 57 -0.99 -7.34 0.67
N GLY A 58 -0.81 -6.89 -0.57
CA GLY A 58 -1.30 -5.59 -1.03
C GLY A 58 -0.88 -4.46 -0.10
N LYS A 59 -1.88 -3.80 0.51
CA LYS A 59 -1.72 -2.66 1.43
C LYS A 59 -1.89 -3.04 2.90
N HIS A 60 -1.86 -4.34 3.21
CA HIS A 60 -1.91 -4.87 4.56
C HIS A 60 -0.53 -5.36 5.00
N LEU A 61 -0.17 -5.03 6.24
CA LEU A 61 0.97 -5.60 6.95
C LEU A 61 0.45 -6.53 8.05
N PHE A 62 0.97 -7.74 8.07
CA PHE A 62 0.69 -8.75 9.08
C PHE A 62 1.99 -9.04 9.83
N VAL A 63 1.93 -9.01 11.16
CA VAL A 63 3.07 -9.26 12.03
C VAL A 63 2.74 -10.45 12.91
N ARG A 64 3.44 -11.56 12.68
CA ARG A 64 3.25 -12.79 13.46
C ARG A 64 3.76 -12.56 14.87
N THR A 65 3.01 -13.04 15.84
CA THR A 65 3.46 -13.06 17.24
C THR A 65 3.96 -14.45 17.61
N ASP A 66 4.62 -14.59 18.76
CA ASP A 66 4.95 -15.89 19.36
C ASP A 66 3.75 -16.59 20.03
N GLY A 67 2.53 -16.13 19.74
CA GLY A 67 1.29 -16.88 19.95
C GLY A 67 0.61 -17.21 18.63
N ASP A 68 -0.55 -17.86 18.69
CA ASP A 68 -1.28 -18.35 17.52
C ASP A 68 -2.11 -17.26 16.82
N PHE A 69 -1.54 -16.07 16.62
CA PHE A 69 -2.21 -14.97 15.95
C PHE A 69 -1.23 -13.92 15.38
N TRP A 70 -1.76 -13.09 14.49
CA TRP A 70 -1.08 -12.00 13.80
C TRP A 70 -1.68 -10.65 14.20
N LEU A 71 -0.82 -9.66 14.41
CA LEU A 71 -1.21 -8.26 14.37
C LEU A 71 -1.38 -7.82 12.92
N ARG A 72 -2.55 -7.31 12.57
CA ARG A 72 -2.88 -6.81 11.23
C ARG A 72 -2.95 -5.29 11.26
N LEU A 73 -2.19 -4.66 10.38
CA LEU A 73 -2.12 -3.22 10.18
C LEU A 73 -2.55 -2.86 8.75
N HIS A 74 -3.42 -1.87 8.62
CA HIS A 74 -3.72 -1.18 7.38
C HIS A 74 -3.60 0.31 7.63
N PHE A 75 -2.85 1.02 6.78
CA PHE A 75 -2.40 2.38 7.11
C PHE A 75 -3.36 3.48 6.65
N GLY A 76 -4.49 3.12 6.03
CA GLY A 76 -5.48 4.09 5.59
C GLY A 76 -4.85 5.13 4.65
N MET A 77 -5.06 6.42 4.91
CA MET A 77 -4.55 7.49 4.04
C MET A 77 -3.28 8.18 4.53
N THR A 78 -3.12 8.28 5.85
CA THR A 78 -2.06 9.05 6.53
C THR A 78 -1.33 8.23 7.58
N GLY A 79 -1.60 6.93 7.65
CA GLY A 79 -0.99 6.07 8.64
C GLY A 79 0.47 5.78 8.36
N SER A 80 1.24 5.64 9.42
CA SER A 80 2.66 5.28 9.41
C SER A 80 3.01 4.53 10.68
N ILE A 81 4.27 4.09 10.78
CA ILE A 81 4.84 3.56 12.02
C ILE A 81 6.12 4.29 12.37
N HIS A 82 6.34 4.48 13.67
CA HIS A 82 7.50 5.19 14.21
C HIS A 82 8.06 4.45 15.41
N TYR A 83 9.35 4.16 15.40
CA TYR A 83 10.08 3.55 16.51
C TYR A 83 10.92 4.60 17.22
N PHE A 84 10.82 4.66 18.56
CA PHE A 84 11.42 5.71 19.38
C PHE A 84 11.73 5.19 20.79
N LYS A 85 12.50 5.96 21.58
CA LYS A 85 13.12 5.45 22.81
C LYS A 85 12.22 5.47 24.04
N ARG A 86 11.35 6.49 24.21
CA ARG A 86 10.53 6.61 25.41
C ARG A 86 9.09 7.09 25.12
N PRO A 87 8.07 6.66 25.88
CA PRO A 87 6.66 7.00 25.65
C PRO A 87 6.35 8.50 25.54
N GLU A 88 7.10 9.36 26.21
CA GLU A 88 6.92 10.82 26.19
C GLU A 88 7.30 11.44 24.84
N GLN A 89 8.08 10.73 24.03
CA GLN A 89 8.48 11.12 22.68
C GLN A 89 7.47 10.66 21.62
N ALA A 90 6.32 10.13 22.04
CA ALA A 90 5.31 9.60 21.12
C ALA A 90 4.87 10.66 20.09
N PRO A 91 4.80 10.31 18.79
CA PRO A 91 4.29 11.21 17.76
C PRO A 91 2.88 11.74 18.09
N LYS A 92 2.61 12.98 17.68
CA LYS A 92 1.37 13.71 17.99
C LYS A 92 0.10 12.93 17.59
N HIS A 93 0.13 12.18 16.49
CA HIS A 93 -1.04 11.46 15.99
C HIS A 93 -0.99 9.95 16.27
N THR A 94 -0.23 9.52 17.28
CA THR A 94 -0.21 8.14 17.78
C THR A 94 -1.61 7.67 18.17
N ARG A 95 -2.04 6.51 17.63
CA ARG A 95 -3.35 5.88 17.91
C ARG A 95 -3.24 4.61 18.72
N VAL A 96 -2.21 3.81 18.45
CA VAL A 96 -1.84 2.63 19.22
C VAL A 96 -0.33 2.67 19.38
N PHE A 97 0.20 2.43 20.57
CA PHE A 97 1.64 2.22 20.75
C PHE A 97 1.93 0.96 21.54
N PHE A 98 2.98 0.26 21.09
CA PHE A 98 3.50 -0.95 21.70
C PHE A 98 4.77 -0.57 22.44
N VAL A 99 4.77 -0.75 23.77
CA VAL A 99 5.95 -0.55 24.61
C VAL A 99 6.68 -1.87 24.74
N PHE A 100 7.95 -1.90 24.36
CA PHE A 100 8.80 -3.07 24.50
C PHE A 100 9.53 -3.09 25.85
N ALA A 101 9.97 -4.29 26.26
CA ALA A 101 10.67 -4.50 27.53
C ALA A 101 12.02 -3.75 27.62
N ASN A 102 12.62 -3.38 26.49
CA ASN A 102 13.83 -2.55 26.41
C ASN A 102 13.51 -1.04 26.46
N THR A 103 12.32 -0.65 26.91
CA THR A 103 11.77 0.72 26.99
C THR A 103 11.43 1.40 25.68
N HIS A 104 11.90 0.88 24.54
CA HIS A 104 11.56 1.46 23.24
C HIS A 104 10.10 1.21 22.90
N CYS A 105 9.60 2.02 21.97
CA CYS A 105 8.21 2.04 21.59
C CYS A 105 8.05 1.99 20.07
N LEU A 106 7.03 1.28 19.60
CA LEU A 106 6.52 1.37 18.22
C LEU A 106 5.14 2.03 18.24
N ALA A 107 4.99 3.18 17.60
CA ALA A 107 3.69 3.83 17.41
C ALA A 107 3.11 3.48 16.04
N PHE A 108 1.82 3.17 16.01
CA PHE A 108 0.97 3.33 14.84
C PHE A 108 0.39 4.74 14.87
N GLU A 109 0.88 5.60 13.98
CA GLU A 109 0.42 6.97 13.84
C GLU A 109 -0.62 7.05 12.73
N ASP A 110 -1.68 7.82 12.92
CA ASP A 110 -2.62 8.14 11.85
C ASP A 110 -3.41 9.40 12.14
N GLN A 111 -3.07 10.50 11.47
CA GLN A 111 -3.74 11.78 11.63
C GLN A 111 -5.25 11.69 11.37
N ARG A 112 -5.67 10.96 10.33
CA ARG A 112 -7.06 10.92 9.85
C ARG A 112 -7.91 9.79 10.43
N LYS A 113 -7.32 8.86 11.19
CA LYS A 113 -7.98 7.70 11.81
C LYS A 113 -8.73 6.81 10.80
N PHE A 114 -8.16 6.63 9.62
CA PHE A 114 -8.66 5.71 8.57
C PHE A 114 -7.82 4.43 8.47
N GLY A 115 -6.71 4.38 9.18
CA GLY A 115 -5.96 3.18 9.43
C GLY A 115 -6.73 2.22 10.34
N GLU A 116 -6.35 0.96 10.27
CA GLU A 116 -7.01 -0.12 10.98
C GLU A 116 -5.96 -1.03 11.63
N VAL A 117 -6.14 -1.32 12.91
CA VAL A 117 -5.34 -2.22 13.74
C VAL A 117 -6.26 -3.35 14.22
N GLY A 118 -5.86 -4.60 14.03
CA GLY A 118 -6.66 -5.76 14.44
C GLY A 118 -5.81 -6.99 14.71
N LEU A 119 -6.43 -8.04 15.25
CA LEU A 119 -5.82 -9.35 15.41
C LEU A 119 -6.52 -10.34 14.48
N ILE A 120 -5.76 -11.25 13.87
CA ILE A 120 -6.28 -12.35 13.05
C ILE A 120 -5.53 -13.63 13.37
N GLU A 121 -6.14 -14.79 13.14
CA GLU A 121 -5.50 -16.09 13.39
C GLU A 121 -4.73 -16.56 12.14
N ASP A 122 -5.36 -16.50 10.97
CA ASP A 122 -4.75 -16.91 9.71
C ASP A 122 -4.80 -15.80 8.64
N VAL A 123 -3.65 -15.55 8.00
CA VAL A 123 -3.53 -14.53 6.95
C VAL A 123 -4.31 -14.94 5.70
N ASN A 124 -4.22 -16.19 5.26
CA ASN A 124 -4.86 -16.63 4.01
C ASN A 124 -6.39 -16.61 4.13
N GLU A 125 -6.93 -17.00 5.28
CA GLU A 125 -8.36 -16.89 5.58
C GLU A 125 -8.82 -15.42 5.57
N PHE A 126 -8.03 -14.52 6.16
CA PHE A 126 -8.31 -13.08 6.09
C PHE A 126 -8.33 -12.58 4.63
N LEU A 127 -7.34 -12.97 3.81
CA LEU A 127 -7.30 -12.58 2.40
C LEU A 127 -8.53 -13.08 1.64
N LYS A 128 -8.95 -14.34 1.87
CA LYS A 128 -10.16 -14.93 1.30
C LYS A 128 -11.43 -14.19 1.73
N LYS A 129 -11.61 -13.96 3.04
CA LYS A 129 -12.76 -13.22 3.60
C LYS A 129 -12.87 -11.80 3.05
N ARG A 130 -11.74 -11.13 2.79
CA ARG A 130 -11.68 -9.80 2.18
C ARG A 130 -11.75 -9.80 0.65
N ALA A 131 -11.78 -10.98 0.03
CA ALA A 131 -11.72 -11.17 -1.41
C ALA A 131 -10.55 -10.42 -2.07
N LEU A 132 -9.39 -10.35 -1.39
CA LEU A 132 -8.21 -9.67 -1.94
C LEU A 132 -7.62 -10.50 -3.07
N GLY A 133 -7.33 -9.84 -4.19
CA GLY A 133 -6.68 -10.45 -5.34
C GLY A 133 -5.22 -10.80 -5.05
N PRO A 134 -4.52 -11.43 -6.01
CA PRO A 134 -3.09 -11.69 -5.89
C PRO A 134 -2.30 -10.39 -5.65
N ASP A 135 -1.20 -10.51 -4.92
CA ASP A 135 -0.30 -9.39 -4.65
C ASP A 135 0.32 -8.87 -5.95
N ALA A 136 0.37 -7.56 -6.16
CA ALA A 136 0.89 -6.99 -7.41
C ALA A 136 2.37 -7.33 -7.68
N LEU A 137 3.16 -7.71 -6.68
CA LEU A 137 4.53 -8.19 -6.85
C LEU A 137 4.64 -9.70 -7.04
N ASP A 138 3.59 -10.47 -6.76
CA ASP A 138 3.61 -11.94 -6.83
C ASP A 138 2.70 -12.49 -7.95
N VAL A 139 1.75 -11.69 -8.43
CA VAL A 139 0.87 -12.05 -9.56
C VAL A 139 1.71 -12.46 -10.77
N SER A 140 1.34 -13.58 -11.39
CA SER A 140 1.98 -14.06 -12.62
C SER A 140 1.45 -13.33 -13.85
N LEU A 141 2.19 -13.38 -14.97
CA LEU A 141 1.71 -12.82 -16.24
C LEU A 141 0.41 -13.50 -16.70
N GLY A 142 0.27 -14.81 -16.47
CA GLY A 142 -0.94 -15.57 -16.81
C GLY A 142 -2.17 -15.05 -16.05
N GLN A 143 -2.06 -14.98 -14.72
CA GLN A 143 -3.11 -14.42 -13.85
C GLN A 143 -3.44 -12.97 -14.23
N PHE A 144 -2.42 -12.14 -14.51
CA PHE A 144 -2.63 -10.76 -14.91
C PHE A 144 -3.38 -10.64 -16.24
N ARG A 145 -3.06 -11.48 -17.24
CA ARG A 145 -3.80 -11.53 -18.51
C ARG A 145 -5.24 -11.98 -18.32
N GLU A 146 -5.45 -12.99 -17.48
CA GLU A 146 -6.78 -13.50 -17.18
C GLU A 146 -7.67 -12.44 -16.52
N ILE A 147 -7.13 -11.67 -15.57
CA ILE A 147 -7.82 -10.52 -14.97
C ILE A 147 -8.30 -9.55 -16.07
N PHE A 148 -7.44 -9.21 -17.02
CA PHE A 148 -7.77 -8.29 -18.11
C PHE A 148 -8.74 -8.88 -19.14
N ALA A 149 -8.80 -10.21 -19.27
CA ALA A 149 -9.71 -10.88 -20.19
C ALA A 149 -11.12 -11.06 -19.60
N LYS A 150 -11.23 -11.30 -18.27
CA LYS A 150 -12.50 -11.62 -17.61
C LYS A 150 -13.30 -10.42 -17.11
N HIS A 151 -12.69 -9.23 -17.08
CA HIS A 151 -13.33 -8.04 -16.50
C HIS A 151 -13.65 -7.00 -17.58
N ARG A 152 -14.38 -5.95 -17.18
CA ARG A 152 -14.73 -4.82 -18.05
C ARG A 152 -14.45 -3.50 -17.35
N GLY A 153 -14.27 -2.45 -18.13
CA GLY A 153 -14.09 -1.09 -17.64
C GLY A 153 -12.73 -0.48 -17.98
N ALA A 154 -12.52 0.74 -17.50
CA ALA A 154 -11.29 1.47 -17.72
C ALA A 154 -10.10 0.77 -17.05
N VAL A 155 -8.96 0.74 -17.74
CA VAL A 155 -7.72 0.12 -17.27
C VAL A 155 -7.28 0.62 -15.90
N LYS A 156 -7.44 1.92 -15.62
CA LYS A 156 -7.12 2.46 -14.30
C LYS A 156 -8.02 1.88 -13.21
N THR A 157 -9.32 1.73 -13.49
CA THR A 157 -10.26 1.12 -12.54
C THR A 157 -9.88 -0.32 -12.20
N ILE A 158 -9.45 -1.09 -13.20
CA ILE A 158 -8.98 -2.48 -13.00
C ILE A 158 -7.73 -2.51 -12.12
N LEU A 159 -6.73 -1.67 -12.41
CA LEU A 159 -5.50 -1.60 -11.61
C LEU A 159 -5.76 -1.16 -10.16
N LEU A 160 -6.79 -0.35 -9.90
CA LEU A 160 -7.14 0.10 -8.55
C LEU A 160 -7.96 -0.92 -7.75
N ASN A 161 -8.51 -1.93 -8.41
CA ASN A 161 -9.38 -2.90 -7.76
C ASN A 161 -8.55 -3.91 -6.94
N GLN A 162 -8.59 -3.77 -5.61
CA GLN A 162 -7.83 -4.63 -4.70
C GLN A 162 -8.28 -6.09 -4.72
N ASN A 163 -9.49 -6.38 -5.22
CA ASN A 163 -9.99 -7.74 -5.37
C ASN A 163 -9.43 -8.42 -6.63
N LEU A 164 -8.89 -7.65 -7.57
CA LEU A 164 -8.28 -8.16 -8.80
C LEU A 164 -6.77 -8.18 -8.71
N VAL A 165 -6.17 -7.09 -8.22
CA VAL A 165 -4.73 -6.99 -8.00
C VAL A 165 -4.47 -6.13 -6.78
N ALA A 166 -3.99 -6.75 -5.70
CA ALA A 166 -3.82 -6.09 -4.42
C ALA A 166 -2.52 -5.27 -4.40
N GLY A 167 -2.59 -4.04 -3.88
CA GLY A 167 -1.41 -3.22 -3.59
C GLY A 167 -1.25 -1.98 -4.46
N ILE A 168 -1.74 -1.99 -5.69
CA ILE A 168 -1.69 -0.81 -6.56
C ILE A 168 -2.74 0.21 -6.07
N GLY A 169 -2.35 1.47 -5.90
CA GLY A 169 -3.29 2.55 -5.65
C GLY A 169 -3.16 3.66 -6.69
N ASN A 170 -3.59 4.85 -6.30
CA ASN A 170 -3.83 5.95 -7.21
C ASN A 170 -2.54 6.46 -7.86
N ILE A 171 -1.46 6.57 -7.10
CA ILE A 171 -0.22 7.18 -7.59
C ILE A 171 0.53 6.20 -8.50
N TYR A 172 0.62 4.92 -8.11
CA TYR A 172 1.33 3.93 -8.91
C TYR A 172 0.52 3.50 -10.14
N ALA A 173 -0.82 3.52 -10.09
CA ALA A 173 -1.63 3.31 -11.30
C ALA A 173 -1.35 4.39 -12.35
N ASP A 174 -1.26 5.67 -11.97
CA ASP A 174 -0.93 6.76 -12.89
C ASP A 174 0.48 6.56 -13.48
N GLU A 175 1.47 6.22 -12.65
CA GLU A 175 2.85 5.98 -13.09
C GLU A 175 2.96 4.81 -14.08
N ILE A 176 2.28 3.68 -13.77
CA ILE A 176 2.26 2.49 -14.63
C ILE A 176 1.69 2.84 -16.00
N LEU A 177 0.55 3.51 -16.02
CA LEU A 177 -0.13 3.88 -17.26
C LEU A 177 0.69 4.89 -18.07
N PHE A 178 1.32 5.85 -17.40
CA PHE A 178 2.23 6.81 -18.02
C PHE A 178 3.42 6.11 -18.68
N ARG A 179 4.07 5.19 -17.96
CA ARG A 179 5.23 4.43 -18.46
C ARG A 179 4.86 3.60 -19.68
N THR A 180 3.65 3.04 -19.72
CA THR A 180 3.16 2.25 -20.86
C THR A 180 2.48 3.07 -21.96
N ARG A 181 2.36 4.40 -21.80
CA ARG A 181 1.66 5.29 -22.74
C ARG A 181 0.19 4.92 -22.97
N VAL A 182 -0.47 4.38 -21.95
CA VAL A 182 -1.89 4.00 -21.99
C VAL A 182 -2.72 5.10 -21.33
N HIS A 183 -3.79 5.56 -21.98
CA HIS A 183 -4.71 6.53 -21.38
C HIS A 183 -5.49 5.88 -20.23
N PRO A 184 -5.66 6.55 -19.07
CA PRO A 184 -6.28 5.92 -17.89
C PRO A 184 -7.73 5.47 -18.10
N ALA A 185 -8.45 6.11 -19.02
CA ALA A 185 -9.81 5.76 -19.41
C ALA A 185 -9.92 4.70 -20.52
N THR A 186 -8.80 4.17 -21.04
CA THR A 186 -8.84 3.13 -22.09
C THR A 186 -9.55 1.89 -21.55
N GLN A 187 -10.51 1.36 -22.31
CA GLN A 187 -11.22 0.14 -21.94
C GLN A 187 -10.28 -1.05 -22.06
N ILE A 188 -10.33 -1.97 -21.09
CA ILE A 188 -9.45 -3.14 -21.13
C ILE A 188 -9.72 -4.05 -22.34
N SER A 189 -10.95 -4.05 -22.86
CA SER A 189 -11.34 -4.78 -24.08
C SER A 189 -10.65 -4.28 -25.35
N SER A 190 -10.14 -3.03 -25.38
CA SER A 190 -9.40 -2.50 -26.52
C SER A 190 -7.87 -2.67 -26.39
N LEU A 191 -7.40 -3.25 -25.28
CA LEU A 191 -5.98 -3.48 -25.06
C LEU A 191 -5.52 -4.78 -25.74
N SER A 192 -4.53 -4.66 -26.63
CA SER A 192 -3.86 -5.85 -27.17
C SER A 192 -3.14 -6.64 -26.06
N GLY A 193 -2.98 -7.96 -26.25
CA GLY A 193 -2.20 -8.80 -25.33
C GLY A 193 -0.73 -8.33 -25.16
N LYS A 194 -0.16 -7.69 -26.19
CA LYS A 194 1.16 -7.02 -26.11
C LYS A 194 1.12 -5.85 -25.12
N THR A 195 0.07 -5.02 -25.15
CA THR A 195 -0.11 -3.91 -24.22
C THR A 195 -0.32 -4.40 -22.79
N VAL A 196 -1.12 -5.45 -22.58
CA VAL A 196 -1.32 -6.08 -21.26
C VAL A 196 0.02 -6.60 -20.70
N THR A 197 0.85 -7.21 -21.55
CA THR A 197 2.19 -7.67 -21.15
C THR A 197 3.12 -6.51 -20.78
N LYS A 198 3.03 -5.38 -21.48
CA LYS A 198 3.77 -4.15 -21.14
C LYS A 198 3.31 -3.58 -19.78
N LEU A 199 2.01 -3.55 -19.52
CA LEU A 199 1.44 -3.13 -18.24
C LEU A 199 1.97 -4.00 -17.10
N PHE A 200 1.92 -5.32 -17.24
CA PHE A 200 2.46 -6.25 -16.25
C PHE A 200 3.94 -5.98 -15.92
N ARG A 201 4.78 -5.86 -16.95
CA ARG A 201 6.23 -5.58 -16.77
C ARG A 201 6.45 -4.22 -16.10
N ALA A 202 5.70 -3.20 -16.51
CA ALA A 202 5.79 -1.87 -15.92
C ALA A 202 5.36 -1.87 -14.44
N THR A 203 4.26 -2.53 -14.09
CA THR A 203 3.80 -2.71 -12.70
C THR A 203 4.92 -3.25 -11.82
N ARG A 204 5.51 -4.39 -12.18
CA ARG A 204 6.58 -5.01 -11.38
C ARG A 204 7.80 -4.10 -11.25
N CYS A 205 8.23 -3.50 -12.37
CA CYS A 205 9.40 -2.63 -12.42
C CYS A 205 9.22 -1.38 -11.53
N ILE A 206 8.09 -0.68 -11.68
CA ILE A 206 7.79 0.55 -10.93
C ILE A 206 7.64 0.26 -9.44
N LEU A 207 6.89 -0.77 -9.05
CA LEU A 207 6.70 -1.10 -7.64
C LEU A 207 8.02 -1.50 -6.97
N LYS A 208 8.85 -2.32 -7.62
CA LYS A 208 10.18 -2.69 -7.10
C LYS A 208 11.10 -1.47 -6.96
N ARG A 209 11.16 -0.63 -7.99
CA ARG A 209 11.99 0.58 -7.95
C ARG A 209 11.50 1.57 -6.90
N ALA A 210 10.19 1.64 -6.68
CA ALA A 210 9.62 2.46 -5.62
C ALA A 210 10.03 1.95 -4.23
N ILE A 211 10.04 0.63 -4.03
CA ILE A 211 10.52 0.02 -2.79
C ILE A 211 12.02 0.25 -2.57
N GLU A 212 12.85 0.17 -3.63
CA GLU A 212 14.28 0.49 -3.56
C GLU A 212 14.53 1.94 -3.13
N ALA A 213 13.67 2.85 -3.56
CA ALA A 213 13.67 4.26 -3.17
C ALA A 213 12.91 4.52 -1.85
N ASN A 214 12.61 3.49 -1.06
CA ASN A 214 11.86 3.58 0.22
C ASN A 214 10.49 4.28 0.11
N ALA A 215 9.86 4.25 -1.07
CA ALA A 215 8.66 5.01 -1.41
C ALA A 215 8.82 6.54 -1.26
N ASP A 216 10.05 7.04 -1.17
CA ASP A 216 10.35 8.47 -1.13
C ASP A 216 10.36 9.04 -2.55
N VAL A 217 9.42 9.94 -2.84
CA VAL A 217 9.27 10.60 -4.14
C VAL A 217 10.53 11.38 -4.53
N ALA A 218 11.29 11.93 -3.57
CA ALA A 218 12.52 12.66 -3.84
C ALA A 218 13.64 11.76 -4.39
N LEU A 219 13.61 10.46 -4.05
CA LEU A 219 14.57 9.46 -4.51
C LEU A 219 14.15 8.79 -5.83
N MET A 220 12.94 9.07 -6.32
CA MET A 220 12.45 8.53 -7.59
C MET A 220 13.10 9.22 -8.80
N PRO A 221 13.26 8.53 -9.95
CA PRO A 221 13.80 9.14 -11.15
C PRO A 221 12.98 10.36 -11.60
N LYS A 222 13.66 11.47 -11.93
CA LYS A 222 13.01 12.69 -12.46
C LYS A 222 12.19 12.46 -13.73
N SER A 223 12.42 11.35 -14.44
CA SER A 223 11.69 10.95 -15.64
C SER A 223 10.33 10.31 -15.37
N TRP A 224 10.02 9.98 -14.11
CA TRP A 224 8.74 9.42 -13.68
C TRP A 224 7.66 10.49 -13.65
N LEU A 225 6.39 10.10 -13.81
CA LEU A 225 5.26 11.01 -13.68
C LEU A 225 5.11 11.51 -12.23
N LEU A 226 5.35 10.63 -11.26
CA LEU A 226 5.03 10.85 -9.85
C LEU A 226 5.59 12.16 -9.26
N PRO A 227 6.87 12.53 -9.46
CA PRO A 227 7.40 13.82 -8.96
C PRO A 227 6.76 15.06 -9.57
N HIS A 228 6.12 14.93 -10.75
CA HIS A 228 5.50 16.05 -11.48
C HIS A 228 3.98 16.01 -11.38
N ARG A 229 3.41 15.06 -10.64
CA ARG A 229 1.99 14.79 -10.57
C ARG A 229 1.26 15.85 -9.75
N GLY A 230 0.38 16.63 -10.39
CA GLY A 230 -0.46 17.60 -9.69
C GLY A 230 -0.90 18.76 -10.58
N LYS A 231 -1.66 19.69 -10.01
CA LYS A 231 -2.11 20.90 -10.70
C LYS A 231 -0.89 21.71 -11.14
N GLY A 232 -0.82 22.06 -12.43
CA GLY A 232 0.34 22.76 -13.01
C GLY A 232 1.53 21.86 -13.38
N GLY A 233 1.46 20.55 -13.06
CA GLY A 233 2.51 19.58 -13.39
C GLY A 233 2.80 19.49 -14.89
N LYS A 234 4.06 19.24 -15.24
CA LYS A 234 4.51 19.09 -16.63
C LYS A 234 4.95 17.65 -16.87
N CYS A 235 4.70 17.16 -18.08
CA CYS A 235 5.14 15.83 -18.49
C CYS A 235 6.67 15.77 -18.53
N PRO A 236 7.31 14.86 -17.76
CA PRO A 236 8.78 14.76 -17.74
C PRO A 236 9.37 14.30 -19.07
N GLY A 237 8.56 13.74 -19.96
CA GLY A 237 9.02 13.26 -21.27
C GLY A 237 8.81 14.24 -22.43
N CYS A 238 7.88 15.19 -22.34
CA CYS A 238 7.63 16.13 -23.46
C CYS A 238 7.39 17.58 -23.03
N GLY A 239 7.51 17.91 -21.74
CA GLY A 239 7.36 19.27 -21.21
C GLY A 239 5.94 19.83 -21.19
N ARG A 240 4.98 19.21 -21.90
CA ARG A 240 3.58 19.67 -21.96
C ARG A 240 2.87 19.52 -20.61
N LYS A 241 1.92 20.41 -20.32
CA LYS A 241 1.08 20.35 -19.10
C LYS A 241 0.37 18.99 -18.98
N LEU A 242 0.37 18.43 -17.79
CA LEU A 242 -0.42 17.26 -17.45
C LEU A 242 -1.90 17.62 -17.42
N ARG A 243 -2.75 16.67 -17.82
CA ARG A 243 -4.19 16.76 -17.65
C ARG A 243 -4.62 15.87 -16.49
N SER A 244 -5.78 16.20 -15.93
CA SER A 244 -6.44 15.36 -14.95
C SER A 244 -7.84 14.98 -15.44
N ALA A 245 -8.31 13.81 -14.99
CA ALA A 245 -9.68 13.36 -15.17
C ALA A 245 -10.09 12.48 -13.98
N THR A 246 -11.39 12.39 -13.71
CA THR A 246 -11.92 11.46 -12.70
C THR A 246 -12.23 10.12 -13.36
N ILE A 247 -11.52 9.07 -12.95
CA ILE A 247 -11.69 7.69 -13.47
C ILE A 247 -11.95 6.77 -12.28
N GLY A 248 -13.10 6.09 -12.25
CA GLY A 248 -13.47 5.21 -11.13
C GLY A 248 -13.51 5.95 -9.78
N GLY A 249 -13.98 7.20 -9.77
CA GLY A 249 -14.04 8.03 -8.56
C GLY A 249 -12.68 8.52 -8.04
N ARG A 250 -11.59 8.36 -8.81
CA ARG A 250 -10.25 8.80 -8.43
C ARG A 250 -9.66 9.73 -9.49
N THR A 251 -8.99 10.80 -9.06
CA THR A 251 -8.25 11.67 -9.97
C THR A 251 -7.09 10.91 -10.60
N ALA A 252 -7.04 10.91 -11.92
CA ALA A 252 -5.94 10.41 -12.73
C ALA A 252 -5.19 11.58 -13.36
N TRP A 253 -3.87 11.58 -13.21
CA TRP A 253 -2.99 12.51 -13.91
C TRP A 253 -2.31 11.80 -15.08
N PHE A 254 -2.28 12.44 -16.24
CA PHE A 254 -1.74 11.82 -17.45
C PHE A 254 -1.26 12.89 -18.45
N CYS A 255 -0.40 12.48 -19.38
CA CYS A 255 0.04 13.32 -20.49
C CYS A 255 -0.82 13.04 -21.73
N ALA A 256 -1.75 13.94 -22.07
CA ALA A 256 -2.65 13.76 -23.21
C ALA A 256 -1.93 13.61 -24.57
N HIS A 257 -0.70 14.10 -24.69
CA HIS A 257 0.11 13.94 -25.90
C HIS A 257 0.72 12.54 -26.02
N ARG A 258 1.19 11.97 -24.90
CA ARG A 258 1.86 10.66 -24.86
C ARG A 258 0.90 9.49 -24.61
N GLN A 259 -0.20 9.73 -23.90
CA GLN A 259 -1.24 8.76 -23.57
C GLN A 259 -2.51 9.16 -24.32
N ARG A 260 -2.56 8.87 -25.63
CA ARG A 260 -3.72 9.19 -26.46
C ARG A 260 -4.87 8.25 -26.11
N LYS A 261 -6.09 8.80 -26.02
CA LYS A 261 -7.29 7.99 -25.88
C LYS A 261 -7.50 7.27 -27.21
N SER A 262 -7.42 5.94 -27.20
CA SER A 262 -7.88 5.12 -28.32
C SER A 262 -9.38 5.35 -28.47
N HIS A 263 -9.81 5.77 -29.67
CA HIS A 263 -11.21 5.85 -30.06
C HIS A 263 -11.84 4.46 -30.06
#